data_AF-A0A1F9WXI6-F1
#
_entry.id   AF-A0A1F9WXI6-F1
#
_cell.length_a   1.000
_cell.length_b   1.000
_cell.length_c   1.000
_cell.angle_alpha   90.00
_cell.angle_beta   90.00
_cell.angle_gamma   90.00
#
_symmetry.space_group_name_H-M   'P 1'
#
loop_
_entity.id
_entity.type
_entity.pdbx_description
1 polymer ?
#
loop_
_entity_poly.entity_id
_entity_poly.type
_entity_poly.pdbx_seq_one_letter_code
_entity_poly.pdbx_strand_id
1 'polypeptide(L)'
;MGLYRKFSKEQKQEAATEALSGQTSKTAVARKYGISYSLLLKWIEAYEHGRLNNEPTTEAGFHDKIEKLERMVGRQAMEIEFLKKTIEYKRELAKKKESLSKSTSCLLKLRAGGAN
;
A
#
# COMPACT_ATOMS: atom_id res chain seq x y z
N MET A 1 -6.92 -33.30 14.58
CA MET A 1 -6.72 -31.96 14.00
C MET A 1 -7.86 -31.67 13.04
N GLY A 2 -8.82 -30.82 13.39
CA GLY A 2 -9.92 -30.46 12.49
C GLY A 2 -9.42 -29.58 11.35
N LEU A 3 -9.78 -29.90 10.11
CA LEU A 3 -9.45 -29.09 8.93
C LEU A 3 -10.30 -27.82 8.93
N TYR A 4 -9.66 -26.65 9.12
CA TYR A 4 -10.33 -25.37 8.96
C TYR A 4 -10.59 -25.10 7.47
N ARG A 5 -11.85 -24.93 7.09
CA ARG A 5 -12.23 -24.61 5.71
C ARG A 5 -11.80 -23.18 5.39
N LYS A 6 -10.88 -23.04 4.43
CA LYS A 6 -10.48 -21.73 3.90
C LYS A 6 -11.45 -21.31 2.80
N PHE A 7 -11.88 -20.05 2.86
CA PHE A 7 -12.71 -19.42 1.83
C PHE A 7 -11.91 -18.33 1.13
N SER A 8 -11.99 -18.28 -0.19
CA SER A 8 -11.38 -17.20 -0.98
C SER A 8 -12.10 -15.88 -0.72
N LYS A 9 -11.52 -14.75 -1.11
CA LYS A 9 -12.18 -13.45 -0.91
C LYS A 9 -13.41 -13.31 -1.79
N GLU A 10 -13.33 -13.84 -3.00
CA GLU A 10 -14.40 -13.83 -4.02
C GLU A 10 -15.61 -14.62 -3.51
N GLN A 11 -15.38 -15.80 -2.91
CA GLN A 11 -16.45 -16.60 -2.30
C GLN A 11 -17.17 -15.86 -1.16
N LYS A 12 -16.42 -15.08 -0.36
CA LYS A 12 -16.99 -14.29 0.72
C LYS A 12 -17.82 -13.12 0.19
N GLN A 13 -17.33 -12.47 -0.88
CA GLN A 13 -18.07 -11.40 -1.56
C GLN A 13 -19.37 -11.93 -2.14
N GLU A 14 -19.32 -13.03 -2.90
CA GLU A 14 -20.50 -13.63 -3.53
C GLU A 14 -21.57 -13.98 -2.49
N ALA A 15 -21.19 -14.64 -1.40
CA ALA A 15 -22.10 -14.97 -0.31
C ALA A 15 -22.70 -13.73 0.37
N ALA A 16 -21.92 -12.67 0.57
CA ALA A 16 -22.41 -11.42 1.15
C ALA A 16 -23.36 -10.68 0.19
N THR A 17 -23.04 -10.61 -1.10
CA THR A 17 -23.88 -9.98 -2.13
C THR A 17 -25.20 -10.72 -2.28
N GLU A 18 -25.19 -12.06 -2.32
CA GLU A 18 -26.42 -12.86 -2.38
C GLU A 18 -27.28 -12.62 -1.13
N ALA A 19 -26.67 -12.59 0.05
CA ALA A 19 -27.38 -12.31 1.30
C ALA A 19 -27.95 -10.87 1.39
N LEU A 20 -27.29 -9.90 0.76
CA LEU A 20 -27.74 -8.50 0.68
C LEU A 20 -28.76 -8.26 -0.43
N SER A 21 -28.80 -9.10 -1.47
CA SER A 21 -29.77 -9.00 -2.58
C SER A 21 -31.23 -9.13 -2.12
N GLY A 22 -31.47 -9.72 -0.95
CA GLY A 22 -32.80 -9.95 -0.39
C GLY A 22 -33.62 -11.06 -1.07
N GLN A 23 -33.10 -11.67 -2.15
CA GLN A 23 -33.80 -12.71 -2.91
C GLN A 23 -33.89 -14.03 -2.14
N THR A 24 -32.92 -14.32 -1.29
CA THR A 24 -32.88 -15.50 -0.42
C THR A 24 -32.61 -15.07 1.02
N SER A 25 -33.20 -15.80 1.99
CA SER A 25 -32.95 -15.50 3.40
C SER A 25 -31.48 -15.75 3.74
N LYS A 26 -30.92 -14.92 4.62
CA LYS A 26 -29.53 -15.08 5.13
C LYS A 26 -29.26 -16.49 5.67
N THR A 27 -30.27 -17.13 6.28
CA THR A 27 -30.18 -18.53 6.75
C THR A 27 -30.07 -19.53 5.59
N ALA A 28 -30.79 -19.32 4.49
CA ALA A 28 -30.67 -20.15 3.29
C ALA A 28 -29.31 -19.98 2.63
N VAL A 29 -28.79 -18.74 2.55
CA VAL A 29 -27.44 -18.46 2.05
C VAL A 29 -26.38 -19.16 2.90
N ALA A 30 -26.48 -19.07 4.23
CA ALA A 30 -25.53 -19.76 5.12
C ALA A 30 -25.50 -21.28 4.88
N ARG A 31 -26.68 -21.90 4.67
CA ARG A 31 -26.79 -23.33 4.32
C ARG A 31 -26.19 -23.65 2.95
N LYS A 32 -26.47 -22.82 1.93
CA LYS A 32 -25.94 -22.98 0.56
C LYS A 32 -24.41 -23.01 0.55
N TYR A 33 -23.77 -22.13 1.32
CA TYR A 33 -22.31 -22.06 1.42
C TYR A 33 -21.72 -23.01 2.47
N GLY A 34 -22.55 -23.74 3.23
CA GLY A 34 -22.10 -24.65 4.28
C GLY A 34 -21.39 -23.94 5.43
N ILE A 35 -21.83 -22.72 5.76
CA ILE A 35 -21.24 -21.86 6.80
C ILE A 35 -22.23 -21.59 7.92
N SER A 36 -21.72 -21.16 9.08
CA SER A 36 -22.58 -20.69 10.16
C SER A 36 -23.20 -19.34 9.81
N TYR A 37 -24.42 -19.10 10.30
CA TYR A 37 -25.10 -17.81 10.16
C TYR A 37 -24.26 -16.65 10.71
N SER A 38 -23.60 -16.85 11.86
CA SER A 38 -22.71 -15.86 12.46
C SER A 38 -21.50 -15.53 11.59
N LEU A 39 -20.97 -16.50 10.83
CA LEU A 39 -19.87 -16.25 9.90
C LEU A 39 -20.35 -15.44 8.69
N LEU A 40 -21.55 -15.73 8.18
CA LEU A 40 -22.16 -14.95 7.12
C LEU A 40 -22.38 -13.49 7.53
N LEU A 41 -22.89 -13.23 8.74
CA LEU A 41 -23.07 -11.86 9.24
C LEU A 41 -21.75 -11.09 9.29
N LYS A 42 -20.65 -11.73 9.74
CA LYS A 42 -19.32 -11.11 9.73
C LYS A 42 -18.83 -10.80 8.32
N TRP A 43 -19.18 -11.62 7.33
CA TRP A 43 -18.83 -11.36 5.93
C TRP A 43 -19.65 -10.22 5.34
N ILE A 44 -20.92 -10.09 5.72
CA ILE A 44 -21.76 -8.96 5.33
C ILE A 44 -21.20 -7.66 5.91
N GLU A 45 -20.88 -7.62 7.21
CA GLU A 45 -20.26 -6.45 7.84
C GLU A 45 -18.92 -6.12 7.18
N ALA A 46 -18.06 -7.12 6.95
CA ALA A 46 -16.80 -6.92 6.23
C ALA A 46 -17.02 -6.44 4.79
N TYR A 47 -18.12 -6.85 4.15
CA TYR A 47 -18.50 -6.39 2.83
C TYR A 47 -18.89 -4.91 2.87
N GLU A 48 -19.80 -4.52 3.76
CA GLU A 48 -20.28 -3.15 3.95
C GLU A 48 -19.16 -2.13 4.23
N HIS A 49 -18.08 -2.58 4.91
CA HIS A 49 -16.88 -1.80 5.17
C HIS A 49 -15.81 -1.86 4.04
N GLY A 50 -16.08 -2.50 2.91
CA GLY A 50 -15.11 -2.62 1.80
C GLY A 50 -13.90 -3.52 2.09
N ARG A 51 -13.92 -4.31 3.18
CA ARG A 51 -12.78 -5.13 3.64
C ARG A 51 -12.60 -6.42 2.83
N LEU A 52 -13.56 -6.73 1.96
CA LEU A 52 -13.49 -7.90 1.06
C LEU A 52 -12.97 -7.55 -0.35
N ASN A 53 -12.28 -6.42 -0.57
CA ASN A 53 -11.91 -5.89 -1.90
C ASN A 53 -13.12 -5.41 -2.73
N ASN A 54 -14.19 -4.97 -2.07
CA ASN A 54 -15.33 -4.32 -2.73
C ASN A 54 -15.34 -2.82 -2.39
N GLU A 55 -16.23 -2.07 -3.03
CA GLU A 55 -16.50 -0.69 -2.60
C GLU A 55 -17.35 -0.66 -1.33
N PRO A 56 -16.92 0.08 -0.29
CA PRO A 56 -17.74 0.25 0.90
C PRO A 56 -19.15 0.69 0.52
N THR A 57 -20.14 0.11 1.17
CA THR A 57 -21.55 0.47 0.95
C THR A 57 -22.05 1.43 2.03
N THR A 58 -21.34 1.52 3.15
CA THR A 58 -21.69 2.34 4.31
C THR A 58 -20.79 3.57 4.44
N GLU A 59 -21.33 4.66 5.00
CA GLU A 59 -20.55 5.86 5.32
C GLU A 59 -19.35 5.55 6.22
N ALA A 60 -19.54 4.72 7.25
CA ALA A 60 -18.46 4.26 8.13
C ALA A 60 -17.35 3.52 7.35
N GLY A 61 -17.72 2.68 6.39
CA GLY A 61 -16.77 2.01 5.51
C GLY A 61 -16.00 2.97 4.59
N PHE A 62 -16.64 4.04 4.12
CA PHE A 62 -15.96 5.10 3.37
C PHE A 62 -14.97 5.86 4.25
N HIS A 63 -15.34 6.18 5.49
CA HIS A 63 -14.42 6.80 6.46
C HIS A 63 -13.19 5.92 6.73
N ASP A 64 -13.37 4.62 6.96
CA ASP A 64 -12.26 3.66 7.12
C ASP A 64 -11.32 3.68 5.88
N LYS A 65 -11.89 3.73 4.67
CA LYS A 65 -11.13 3.78 3.42
C LYS A 65 -10.37 5.09 3.28
N ILE A 66 -11.00 6.23 3.60
CA ILE A 66 -10.39 7.56 3.57
C ILE A 66 -9.19 7.61 4.53
N GLU A 67 -9.38 7.23 5.79
CA GLU A 67 -8.32 7.24 6.81
C GLU A 67 -7.12 6.37 6.38
N LYS A 68 -7.39 5.20 5.80
CA LYS A 68 -6.34 4.32 5.26
C LYS A 68 -5.60 4.99 4.10
N LEU A 69 -6.32 5.60 3.16
CA LEU A 69 -5.73 6.27 2.00
C LEU A 69 -4.90 7.48 2.44
N GLU A 70 -5.40 8.30 3.36
CA GLU A 70 -4.66 9.43 3.92
C GLU A 70 -3.33 9.00 4.55
N ARG A 71 -3.35 7.92 5.35
CA ARG A 71 -2.11 7.33 5.90
C ARG A 71 -1.14 6.86 4.82
N MET A 72 -1.65 6.27 3.74
CA MET A 72 -0.81 5.80 2.63
C MET A 72 -0.19 6.97 1.87
N VAL A 73 -0.99 8.01 1.58
CA VAL A 73 -0.52 9.24 0.94
C VAL A 73 0.56 9.90 1.79
N GLY A 74 0.37 9.99 3.12
CA GLY A 74 1.38 10.50 4.04
C GLY A 74 2.71 9.72 3.99
N ARG A 75 2.65 8.39 3.99
CA ARG A 75 3.87 7.55 3.86
C ARG A 75 4.58 7.77 2.53
N GLN A 76 3.83 7.80 1.43
CA GLN A 76 4.40 8.03 0.10
C GLN A 76 5.00 9.43 -0.02
N ALA A 77 4.38 10.45 0.58
CA ALA A 77 4.92 11.80 0.61
C ALA A 77 6.29 11.84 1.33
N MET A 78 6.41 11.18 2.48
CA MET A 78 7.69 11.07 3.20
C MET A 78 8.75 10.34 2.36
N GLU A 79 8.40 9.26 1.68
CA GLU A 79 9.33 8.53 0.80
C GLU A 79 9.78 9.40 -0.38
N ILE A 80 8.86 10.14 -1.00
CA ILE A 80 9.17 11.08 -2.08
C ILE A 80 10.14 12.17 -1.59
N GLU A 81 9.88 12.77 -0.44
CA GLU A 81 10.76 13.78 0.15
C GLU A 81 12.16 13.23 0.44
N PHE A 82 12.22 12.03 1.03
CA PHE A 82 13.48 11.35 1.32
C PHE A 82 14.28 11.05 0.04
N LEU A 83 13.61 10.52 -0.99
CA LEU A 83 14.24 10.20 -2.28
C LEU A 83 14.76 11.47 -2.97
N LYS A 84 13.98 12.56 -2.98
CA LYS A 84 14.41 13.86 -3.51
C LYS A 84 15.67 14.35 -2.81
N LYS A 85 15.67 14.37 -1.47
CA LYS A 85 16.83 14.80 -0.67
C LYS A 85 18.07 13.92 -0.89
N THR A 86 17.88 12.62 -1.07
CA THR A 86 18.97 11.69 -1.38
C THR A 86 19.59 11.96 -2.75
N ILE A 87 18.76 12.25 -3.76
CA ILE A 87 19.22 12.62 -5.10
C ILE A 87 20.02 13.93 -5.06
N GLU A 88 19.50 14.95 -4.36
CA GLU A 88 20.17 16.22 -4.16
C GLU A 88 21.53 16.05 -3.48
N TYR A 89 21.58 15.29 -2.38
CA TYR A 89 22.83 14.98 -1.70
C TYR A 89 23.86 14.31 -2.62
N LYS A 90 23.45 13.33 -3.42
CA LYS A 90 24.32 12.67 -4.41
C LYS A 90 24.83 13.65 -5.47
N ARG A 91 24.00 14.59 -5.94
CA ARG A 91 24.41 15.64 -6.88
C ARG A 91 25.46 16.56 -6.29
N GLU A 92 25.29 16.99 -5.03
CA GLU A 92 26.27 17.85 -4.35
C GLU A 92 27.60 17.14 -4.11
N LEU A 93 27.57 15.85 -3.75
CA LEU A 93 28.78 15.03 -3.66
C LEU A 93 29.52 14.93 -5.00
N ALA A 94 28.79 14.75 -6.10
CA ALA A 94 29.39 14.69 -7.44
C ALA A 94 30.07 16.02 -7.82
N LYS A 95 29.41 17.16 -7.58
CA LYS A 95 29.99 18.50 -7.80
C LYS A 95 31.28 18.71 -6.99
N LYS A 96 31.27 18.32 -5.70
CA LYS A 96 32.44 18.44 -4.83
C LYS A 96 33.60 17.55 -5.29
N LYS A 97 33.30 16.33 -5.75
CA LYS A 97 34.31 15.43 -6.32
C LYS A 97 34.92 16.02 -7.60
N GLU A 98 34.11 16.65 -8.44
CA GLU A 98 34.56 17.30 -9.66
C GLU A 98 35.45 18.52 -9.37
N SER A 99 35.08 19.37 -8.41
CA SER A 99 35.88 20.54 -8.02
C SER A 99 37.22 20.16 -7.38
N LEU A 100 37.24 19.11 -6.55
CA LEU A 100 38.47 18.52 -6.01
C LEU A 100 39.36 17.98 -7.11
N SER A 101 38.80 17.24 -8.07
CA SER A 101 39.54 16.70 -9.23
C SER A 101 40.20 17.81 -10.06
N LYS A 102 39.46 18.89 -10.35
CA LYS A 102 39.97 20.07 -11.06
C LYS A 102 41.12 20.74 -10.30
N SER A 103 40.98 20.89 -8.97
CA SER A 103 42.02 21.48 -8.12
C SER A 103 43.30 20.63 -8.10
N THR A 104 43.18 19.31 -7.98
CA THR A 104 44.31 18.38 -8.03
C THR A 104 45.01 18.42 -9.40
N SER A 105 44.25 18.44 -10.49
CA SER A 105 44.79 18.57 -11.86
C SER A 105 45.58 19.88 -12.04
N CYS A 106 45.07 20.99 -11.52
CA CYS A 106 45.74 22.29 -11.56
C CYS A 106 47.06 22.29 -10.78
N LEU A 107 47.08 21.73 -9.57
CA LEU A 107 48.28 21.61 -8.74
C LEU A 107 49.36 20.73 -9.40
N LEU A 108 48.98 19.61 -10.02
CA LEU A 108 49.92 18.73 -10.73
C LEU A 108 50.56 19.44 -11.93
N LYS A 109 49.79 20.23 -12.70
CA LYS A 109 50.31 21.02 -13.82
C LYS A 109 51.30 22.08 -13.36
N LEU A 110 51.01 22.78 -12.26
CA LEU A 110 51.92 23.79 -11.70
C LEU A 110 53.24 23.17 -11.24
N ARG A 111 53.21 21.98 -10.65
CA ARG A 111 54.41 21.27 -10.18
C ARG A 111 55.29 20.73 -11.32
N ALA A 112 54.70 20.35 -12.45
CA ALA A 112 55.43 19.87 -13.63
C ALA A 112 56.12 21.00 -14.42
N GLY A 113 55.66 22.24 -14.30
CA GLY A 113 56.26 23.42 -14.96
C GLY A 113 57.40 24.09 -14.20
N GLY A 114 57.78 23.58 -13.02
CA GLY A 114 58.77 24.19 -12.13
C GLY A 114 60.19 23.61 -12.19
N ALA A 115 60.50 22.74 -13.15
CA ALA A 115 61.85 22.21 -13.35
C ALA A 115 62.54 22.97 -14.51
N ASN A 116 63.20 24.07 -14.17
CA ASN A 116 64.29 24.68 -14.94
C ASN A 116 65.45 24.96 -13.99
#